data_AF-A0A9P9BRC5-F1
#
_entry.id   AF-A0A9P9BRC5-F1
#
_cell.length_a   1.000
_cell.length_b   1.000
_cell.length_c   1.000
_cell.angle_alpha   90.00
_cell.angle_beta   90.00
_cell.angle_gamma   90.00
#
_symmetry.space_group_name_H-M   'P 1'
#
loop_
_entity.id
_entity.type
_entity.pdbx_description
1 polymer ?
#
loop_
_entity_poly.entity_id
_entity_poly.type
_entity_poly.pdbx_seq_one_letter_code
_entity_poly.pdbx_strand_id
1 'polypeptide(L)'
;MCPTNTSAQMYGTNTARYAMLCFCIGALYTSSAQILNWVSEAMALPDQKPSVALAFVNSWGNLSIIWGSRLWPSGESLGYKTGFTAVVIFTRFAVILVSVMPYFFSLLPKEPRTKVKRGLIAIQAGQAAEWED
;
A
#
# COMPACT_ATOMS: atom_id res chain seq x y z
N MET A 1 -25.85 -21.34 42.32
CA MET A 1 -26.33 -20.14 41.61
C MET A 1 -25.52 -18.95 42.11
N CYS A 2 -24.66 -18.41 41.26
CA CYS A 2 -23.98 -17.13 41.48
C CYS A 2 -23.87 -16.47 40.09
N PRO A 3 -24.34 -15.22 39.90
CA PRO A 3 -24.33 -14.59 38.59
C PRO A 3 -22.88 -14.19 38.25
N THR A 4 -22.30 -14.86 37.27
CA THR A 4 -21.04 -14.47 36.66
C THR A 4 -21.18 -13.09 36.01
N ASN A 5 -20.29 -12.18 36.42
CA ASN A 5 -20.21 -10.79 36.00
C ASN A 5 -19.78 -10.68 34.52
N THR A 6 -20.72 -10.90 33.59
CA THR A 6 -20.48 -10.84 32.14
C THR A 6 -20.39 -9.39 31.62
N SER A 7 -20.86 -8.41 32.38
CA SER A 7 -20.89 -7.00 31.97
C SER A 7 -19.51 -6.31 32.03
N ALA A 8 -18.62 -6.67 32.95
CA ALA A 8 -17.29 -6.04 33.04
C ALA A 8 -16.31 -6.47 31.94
N GLN A 9 -16.42 -7.71 31.42
CA GLN A 9 -15.54 -8.24 30.36
C GLN A 9 -15.84 -7.66 28.96
N MET A 10 -17.06 -7.15 28.75
CA MET A 10 -17.47 -6.57 27.48
C MET A 10 -16.85 -5.18 27.22
N TYR A 11 -16.68 -4.35 28.26
CA TYR A 11 -16.17 -2.97 28.09
C TYR A 11 -14.69 -2.92 27.70
N GLY A 12 -13.82 -3.73 28.35
CA GLY A 12 -12.38 -3.75 28.04
C GLY A 12 -12.06 -4.28 26.64
N THR A 13 -12.86 -5.25 26.16
CA THR A 13 -12.66 -5.88 24.83
C THR A 13 -13.09 -4.95 23.69
N ASN A 14 -14.13 -4.13 23.88
CA ASN A 14 -14.60 -3.20 22.85
C ASN A 14 -13.64 -2.02 22.64
N THR A 15 -13.08 -1.46 23.71
CA THR A 15 -12.07 -0.39 23.59
C THR A 15 -10.85 -0.83 22.80
N ALA A 16 -10.34 -2.05 23.04
CA ALA A 16 -9.23 -2.61 22.28
C ALA A 16 -9.58 -2.78 20.79
N ARG A 17 -10.80 -3.20 20.46
CA ARG A 17 -11.27 -3.32 19.07
C ARG A 17 -11.33 -1.97 18.36
N TYR A 18 -11.88 -0.95 19.01
CA TYR A 18 -11.94 0.40 18.45
C TYR A 18 -10.53 0.98 18.24
N ALA A 19 -9.63 0.81 19.21
CA ALA A 19 -8.24 1.25 19.06
C ALA A 19 -7.55 0.58 17.86
N MET A 20 -7.72 -0.74 17.70
CA MET A 20 -7.16 -1.49 16.56
C MET A 20 -7.78 -1.04 15.24
N LEU A 21 -9.08 -0.78 15.18
CA LEU A 21 -9.74 -0.23 14.00
C LEU A 21 -9.17 1.14 13.62
N CYS A 22 -8.91 2.03 14.59
CA CYS A 22 -8.26 3.31 14.34
C CYS A 22 -6.86 3.13 13.72
N PHE A 23 -6.05 2.22 14.25
CA PHE A 23 -4.73 1.93 13.67
C PHE A 23 -4.83 1.33 12.27
N CYS A 24 -5.78 0.42 12.02
CA CYS A 24 -6.01 -0.15 10.69
C CYS A 24 -6.38 0.92 9.66
N ILE A 25 -7.29 1.84 10.00
CA ILE A 25 -7.69 2.93 9.12
C ILE A 25 -6.55 3.93 8.92
N GLY A 26 -5.82 4.28 9.97
CA GLY A 26 -4.63 5.13 9.88
C GLY A 26 -3.56 4.55 8.95
N ALA A 27 -3.30 3.24 9.06
CA ALA A 27 -2.36 2.53 8.21
C ALA A 27 -2.83 2.49 6.73
N LEU A 28 -4.12 2.30 6.48
CA LEU A 28 -4.70 2.28 5.13
C LEU A 28 -4.46 3.60 4.40
N TYR A 29 -4.76 4.74 5.04
CA TYR A 29 -4.58 6.05 4.43
C TYR A 29 -3.12 6.43 4.24
N THR A 30 -2.24 6.04 5.18
CA THR A 30 -0.78 6.21 5.03
C THR A 30 -0.25 5.44 3.81
N SER A 31 -0.71 4.21 3.58
CA SER A 31 -0.24 3.38 2.47
C SER A 31 -0.56 4.00 1.10
N SER A 32 -1.71 4.66 0.95
CA SER A 32 -2.14 5.28 -0.31
C SER A 32 -1.23 6.44 -0.71
N ALA A 33 -0.74 7.23 0.24
CA ALA A 33 0.22 8.31 -0.05
C ALA A 33 1.63 7.75 -0.31
N GLN A 34 2.05 6.72 0.45
CA GLN A 34 3.37 6.12 0.26
C GLN A 34 3.54 5.48 -1.12
N ILE A 35 2.51 4.78 -1.65
CA ILE A 35 2.63 4.13 -2.95
C ILE A 35 2.78 5.15 -4.09
N LEU A 36 2.09 6.30 -4.01
CA LEU A 36 2.21 7.37 -4.99
C LEU A 36 3.61 8.00 -4.97
N ASN A 37 4.15 8.25 -3.77
CA ASN A 37 5.50 8.79 -3.63
C ASN A 37 6.55 7.79 -4.14
N TRP A 38 6.43 6.51 -3.76
CA TRP A 38 7.35 5.47 -4.20
C TRP A 38 7.30 5.23 -5.70
N VAL A 39 6.11 5.27 -6.33
CA VAL A 39 5.97 5.16 -7.80
C VAL A 39 6.67 6.31 -8.50
N SER A 40 6.58 7.53 -7.96
CA SER A 40 7.30 8.70 -8.49
C SER A 40 8.83 8.50 -8.44
N GLU A 41 9.35 8.03 -7.30
CA GLU A 41 10.79 7.80 -7.11
C GLU A 41 11.32 6.60 -7.93
N ALA A 42 10.57 5.50 -7.98
CA ALA A 42 10.94 4.28 -8.71
C ALA A 42 10.95 4.50 -10.24
N MET A 43 10.09 5.39 -10.74
CA MET A 43 9.90 5.68 -12.18
C MET A 43 10.41 7.07 -12.57
N ALA A 44 11.36 7.65 -11.82
CA ALA A 44 11.82 9.03 -12.00
C ALA A 44 12.41 9.40 -13.38
N LEU A 45 12.63 8.45 -14.31
CA LEU A 45 13.00 8.75 -15.70
C LEU A 45 12.46 7.68 -16.67
N PRO A 46 11.85 8.00 -17.83
CA PRO A 46 11.21 9.22 -18.36
C PRO A 46 9.72 9.40 -17.99
N ASP A 47 9.22 10.63 -18.14
CA ASP A 47 7.89 11.13 -17.75
C ASP A 47 6.66 10.34 -18.25
N GLN A 48 6.78 9.58 -19.33
CA GLN A 48 5.67 8.78 -19.85
C GLN A 48 5.31 7.56 -18.99
N LYS A 49 6.28 7.02 -18.24
CA LYS A 49 6.15 5.78 -17.48
C LYS A 49 5.44 5.93 -16.12
N PRO A 50 5.66 7.01 -15.33
CA PRO A 50 4.94 7.17 -14.08
C PRO A 50 3.44 7.35 -14.28
N SER A 51 2.98 8.00 -15.36
CA SER A 51 1.54 8.21 -15.61
C SER A 51 0.75 6.89 -15.72
N VAL A 52 1.29 5.92 -16.47
CA VAL A 52 0.65 4.59 -16.62
C VAL A 52 0.65 3.82 -15.29
N ALA A 53 1.75 3.91 -14.52
CA ALA A 53 1.83 3.29 -13.20
C ALA A 53 0.83 3.90 -12.21
N LEU A 54 0.69 5.23 -12.20
CA LEU A 54 -0.26 5.96 -11.37
C LEU A 54 -1.71 5.65 -11.77
N ALA A 55 -2.00 5.57 -13.08
CA ALA A 55 -3.32 5.17 -13.59
C ALA A 55 -3.68 3.74 -13.14
N PHE A 56 -2.73 2.81 -13.18
CA PHE A 56 -2.92 1.45 -12.69
C PHE A 56 -3.23 1.41 -11.18
N VAL A 57 -2.49 2.18 -10.37
CA VAL A 57 -2.74 2.31 -8.92
C VAL A 57 -4.14 2.86 -8.66
N ASN A 58 -4.58 3.85 -9.44
CA ASN A 58 -5.94 4.40 -9.35
C ASN A 58 -7.02 3.34 -9.67
N SER A 59 -6.82 2.54 -10.72
CA SER A 59 -7.73 1.44 -11.05
C SER A 59 -7.79 0.39 -9.94
N TRP A 60 -6.67 0.06 -9.30
CA TRP A 60 -6.64 -0.88 -8.18
C TRP A 60 -7.38 -0.36 -6.94
N GLY A 61 -7.31 0.95 -6.68
CA GLY A 61 -8.08 1.60 -5.62
C GLY A 61 -9.58 1.38 -5.79
N ASN A 62 -10.07 1.57 -7.01
CA ASN A 62 -11.48 1.33 -7.36
C ASN A 62 -11.87 -0.16 -7.30
N LEU A 63 -10.95 -1.07 -7.64
CA LEU A 63 -11.17 -2.53 -7.54
C LEU A 63 -11.40 -2.99 -6.08
N SER A 64 -10.74 -2.36 -5.11
CA SER A 64 -10.84 -2.76 -3.69
C SER A 64 -12.25 -2.59 -3.11
N ILE A 65 -13.00 -1.61 -3.62
CA ILE A 65 -14.35 -1.26 -3.13
C ILE A 65 -15.33 -2.43 -3.31
N ILE A 66 -15.20 -3.18 -4.41
CA ILE A 66 -16.06 -4.33 -4.72
C ILE A 66 -15.87 -5.47 -3.70
N TRP A 67 -14.67 -5.59 -3.13
CA TRP A 67 -14.34 -6.65 -2.19
C TRP A 67 -14.75 -6.36 -0.74
N GLY A 68 -15.12 -5.11 -0.42
CA GLY A 68 -15.47 -4.70 0.93
C GLY A 68 -16.64 -5.47 1.54
N SER A 69 -17.68 -5.78 0.75
CA SER A 69 -18.88 -6.50 1.23
C SER A 69 -18.64 -7.99 1.49
N ARG A 70 -17.68 -8.61 0.80
CA ARG A 70 -17.33 -10.03 1.00
C ARG A 70 -16.40 -10.25 2.18
N LEU A 71 -15.73 -9.21 2.64
CA LEU A 71 -14.79 -9.25 3.75
C LEU A 71 -15.50 -9.38 5.12
N TRP A 72 -16.75 -8.89 5.21
CA TRP A 72 -17.53 -8.83 6.45
C TRP A 72 -18.93 -9.47 6.28
N PRO A 73 -19.01 -10.81 6.23
CA PRO A 73 -20.30 -11.50 6.21
C PRO A 73 -21.06 -11.27 7.53
N SER A 74 -22.35 -10.94 7.43
CA SER A 74 -23.23 -10.64 8.57
C SER A 74 -23.50 -11.83 9.51
N GLY A 75 -23.06 -13.03 9.15
CA GLY A 75 -23.20 -14.25 9.96
C GLY A 75 -22.12 -14.46 11.03
N GLU A 76 -21.01 -13.72 11.00
CA GLU A 76 -19.88 -13.88 11.91
C GLU A 76 -20.06 -13.01 13.18
N SER A 77 -20.84 -13.52 14.13
CA SER A 77 -21.12 -12.86 15.41
C SER A 77 -19.85 -12.70 16.27
N LEU A 78 -19.59 -11.46 16.72
CA LEU A 78 -18.62 -11.04 17.75
C LEU A 78 -17.12 -11.17 17.46
N GLY A 79 -16.69 -11.91 16.43
CA GLY A 79 -15.26 -12.21 16.20
C GLY A 79 -14.62 -11.57 14.97
N TYR A 80 -15.38 -11.40 13.88
CA TYR A 80 -14.94 -10.85 12.60
C TYR A 80 -13.54 -11.30 12.12
N LYS A 81 -13.21 -12.56 12.38
CA LYS A 81 -11.85 -13.08 12.21
C LYS A 81 -11.43 -13.09 10.76
N THR A 82 -12.37 -13.31 9.85
CA THR A 82 -12.13 -13.36 8.40
C THR A 82 -11.60 -12.04 7.86
N GLY A 83 -12.20 -10.91 8.25
CA GLY A 83 -11.76 -9.59 7.81
C GLY A 83 -10.37 -9.23 8.34
N PHE A 84 -10.13 -9.41 9.64
CA PHE A 84 -8.82 -9.14 10.23
C PHE A 84 -7.72 -10.07 9.70
N THR A 85 -8.01 -11.34 9.48
CA THR A 85 -7.04 -12.31 8.93
C THR A 85 -6.66 -11.96 7.49
N ALA A 86 -7.62 -11.54 6.67
CA ALA A 86 -7.33 -11.11 5.30
C ALA A 86 -6.42 -9.88 5.25
N VAL A 87 -6.64 -8.89 6.14
CA VAL A 87 -5.76 -7.71 6.27
C VAL A 87 -4.35 -8.14 6.68
N VAL A 88 -4.21 -9.02 7.68
CA VAL A 88 -2.91 -9.52 8.14
C VAL A 88 -2.18 -10.29 7.03
N ILE A 89 -2.87 -11.16 6.29
CA ILE A 89 -2.28 -11.91 5.18
C ILE A 89 -1.78 -10.94 4.09
N PHE A 90 -2.59 -9.94 3.73
CA PHE A 90 -2.23 -8.98 2.70
C PHE A 90 -1.03 -8.12 3.12
N THR A 91 -1.01 -7.62 4.36
CA THR A 91 0.13 -6.88 4.90
C THR A 91 1.38 -7.76 4.97
N ARG A 92 1.27 -9.02 5.39
CA ARG A 92 2.42 -9.94 5.40
C ARG A 92 2.93 -10.25 4.00
N PHE A 93 2.03 -10.44 3.05
CA PHE A 93 2.41 -10.62 1.65
C PHE A 93 3.16 -9.40 1.09
N ALA A 94 2.70 -8.19 1.39
CA ALA A 94 3.40 -6.96 1.01
C ALA A 94 4.80 -6.86 1.65
N VAL A 95 4.94 -7.21 2.94
CA VAL A 95 6.24 -7.25 3.63
C VAL A 95 7.18 -8.27 3.00
N ILE A 96 6.67 -9.45 2.65
CA ILE A 96 7.47 -10.49 1.96
C ILE A 96 7.93 -9.97 0.59
N LEU A 97 7.06 -9.36 -0.21
CA LEU A 97 7.43 -8.77 -1.50
C LEU A 97 8.50 -7.69 -1.36
N VAL A 98 8.35 -6.78 -0.38
CA VAL A 98 9.35 -5.75 -0.08
C VAL A 98 10.67 -6.36 0.35
N SER A 99 10.66 -7.45 1.12
CA SER A 99 11.89 -8.15 1.52
C SER A 99 12.55 -8.91 0.36
N VAL A 100 11.78 -9.37 -0.62
CA VAL A 100 12.28 -10.07 -1.81
C VAL A 100 12.86 -9.08 -2.83
N MET A 101 12.36 -7.86 -2.92
CA MET A 101 12.86 -6.85 -3.86
C MET A 101 14.38 -6.55 -3.72
N PRO A 102 14.94 -6.25 -2.53
CA PRO A 102 16.39 -6.05 -2.37
C PRO A 102 17.19 -7.34 -2.59
N TYR A 103 16.58 -8.52 -2.32
CA TYR A 103 17.18 -9.81 -2.63
C TYR A 103 17.22 -10.08 -4.15
N PHE A 104 16.22 -9.63 -4.90
CA PHE A 104 16.20 -9.78 -6.36
C PHE A 104 17.12 -8.76 -7.04
N PHE A 105 17.23 -7.55 -6.49
CA PHE A 105 18.18 -6.53 -6.97
C PHE A 105 19.65 -6.89 -6.70
N SER A 106 19.96 -7.78 -5.75
CA SER A 106 21.32 -8.32 -5.58
C SER A 106 21.65 -9.46 -6.55
N LEU A 107 20.65 -10.05 -7.21
CA LEU A 107 20.80 -11.14 -8.18
C LEU A 107 20.94 -10.67 -9.63
N LEU A 108 20.54 -9.43 -9.94
CA LEU A 108 20.74 -8.84 -11.27
C LEU A 108 22.18 -8.32 -11.41
N PRO A 109 22.89 -8.65 -12.52
CA PRO A 109 24.14 -7.99 -12.83
C PRO A 109 23.90 -6.48 -12.90
N LYS A 110 24.74 -5.72 -12.20
CA LYS A 110 24.77 -4.25 -12.27
C LYS A 110 25.29 -3.81 -13.65
N GLU A 111 24.53 -4.06 -14.71
CA GLU A 111 24.84 -3.59 -16.06
C GLU A 111 24.29 -2.17 -16.32
N PRO A 112 24.95 -1.41 -17.22
CA PRO A 112 25.30 -0.02 -16.97
C PRO A 112 24.14 0.94 -17.20
N ARG A 113 23.78 1.59 -16.10
CA ARG A 113 22.92 2.78 -15.94
C ARG A 113 23.42 3.98 -16.78
N THR A 114 23.46 3.98 -18.13
CA THR A 114 24.21 5.09 -18.78
C THR A 114 23.84 5.63 -20.17
N LYS A 115 23.23 4.91 -21.13
CA LYS A 115 23.02 5.53 -22.47
C LYS A 115 21.66 6.21 -22.65
N VAL A 116 20.58 5.50 -22.37
CA VAL A 116 19.21 6.05 -22.51
C VAL A 116 18.94 7.13 -21.45
N LYS A 117 19.40 6.95 -20.20
CA LYS A 117 19.26 7.97 -19.14
C LYS A 117 20.02 9.27 -19.45
N ARG A 118 21.22 9.22 -20.04
CA ARG A 118 21.96 10.43 -20.43
C ARG A 118 21.27 11.19 -21.56
N GLY A 119 20.73 10.48 -22.55
CA GLY A 119 19.96 11.12 -23.63
C GLY A 119 18.73 11.85 -23.11
N LEU A 120 17.99 11.26 -22.17
CA LEU A 120 16.81 11.87 -21.58
C LEU A 120 17.13 13.06 -20.67
N ILE A 121 18.20 12.99 -19.85
CA ILE A 121 18.64 14.12 -19.02
C ILE A 121 19.10 15.29 -19.90
N ALA A 122 19.80 15.03 -21.00
CA ALA A 122 20.21 16.07 -21.94
C ALA A 122 19.01 16.75 -22.63
N ILE A 123 17.97 15.98 -23.00
CA ILE A 123 16.72 16.53 -23.54
C ILE A 123 15.99 17.35 -22.48
N GLN A 124 15.92 16.88 -21.23
CA GLN A 124 15.22 17.56 -20.15
C GLN A 124 15.93 18.84 -19.70
N ALA A 125 17.28 18.84 -19.70
CA ALA A 125 18.08 20.04 -19.50
C ALA A 125 17.89 21.06 -20.63
N GLY A 126 17.74 20.59 -21.88
CA GLY A 126 17.40 21.46 -23.01
C GLY A 126 16.00 22.06 -22.89
N GLN A 127 15.02 21.26 -22.44
CA GLN A 127 13.66 21.77 -22.20
C GLN A 127 13.60 22.77 -21.05
N ALA A 128 14.38 22.61 -19.98
CA ALA A 128 14.36 23.54 -18.85
C ALA A 128 14.89 24.94 -19.23
N ALA A 129 15.92 25.01 -20.08
CA ALA A 129 16.50 26.28 -20.55
C ALA A 129 15.55 27.07 -21.46
N GLU A 130 14.66 26.39 -22.21
CA GLU A 130 13.70 27.04 -23.12
C GLU A 130 12.57 27.79 -22.40
N TRP A 131 12.39 27.61 -21.08
CA TRP A 131 11.41 28.36 -20.27
C TRP A 131 12.01 29.47 -19.41
N GLU A 132 13.33 29.68 -19.49
CA GLU A 132 14.03 30.78 -18.80
C GLU A 132 14.21 32.04 -19.69
N ASP A 133 13.80 31.94 -20.96
CA ASP A 133 13.76 33.03 -21.95
C ASP A 133 12.34 33.62 -22.10
#